data_AF-A0A3N5Y4B3-F1
#
_entry.id   AF-A0A3N5Y4B3-F1
#
_cell.length_a   1.000
_cell.length_b   1.000
_cell.length_c   1.000
_cell.angle_alpha   90.00
_cell.angle_beta   90.00
_cell.angle_gamma   90.00
#
_symmetry.space_group_name_H-M   'P 1'
#
loop_
_entity.id
_entity.type
_entity.pdbx_description
1 polymer ?
#
loop_
_entity_poly.entity_id
_entity_poly.type
_entity_poly.pdbx_seq_one_letter_code
_entity_poly.pdbx_strand_id
1 'polypeptide(L)'
;FGRALDLLFRPVMIWATRWSFDRLRNWIEQGTPPETSLRVWIAKAAARSALGLVFAYEGLVPKILALPKDELLLVEQSKLYVWTPNVTLGILGAGEILLGLCLLVGWAEKLTAGLAGVVVIALAVLVASLQPEVLADPLGGISKNAALLACALVVLLLSDASPSAGRARPGKACGGRSAGVIQ
;
A
#
# COMPACT_ATOMS: atom_id res chain seq x y z
N PHE A 1 -25.03 -23.72 0.18
CA PHE A 1 -24.42 -22.61 0.95
C PHE A 1 -23.16 -23.04 1.74
N GLY A 2 -23.17 -24.17 2.48
CA GLY A 2 -22.02 -24.60 3.31
C GLY A 2 -20.68 -24.82 2.56
N ARG A 3 -20.70 -25.39 1.35
CA ARG A 3 -19.47 -25.69 0.57
C ARG A 3 -18.77 -24.45 0.00
N ALA A 4 -19.51 -23.37 -0.27
CA ALA A 4 -18.95 -22.11 -0.75
C ALA A 4 -18.27 -21.32 0.39
N LEU A 5 -18.86 -21.35 1.58
CA LEU A 5 -18.24 -20.77 2.78
C LEU A 5 -16.95 -21.53 3.14
N ASP A 6 -16.97 -22.87 3.09
CA ASP A 6 -15.80 -23.70 3.44
C ASP A 6 -14.59 -23.44 2.50
N LEU A 7 -14.85 -23.11 1.23
CA LEU A 7 -13.80 -22.69 0.27
C LEU A 7 -13.17 -21.33 0.62
N LEU A 8 -13.93 -20.42 1.24
CA LEU A 8 -13.43 -19.12 1.68
C LEU A 8 -12.70 -19.22 3.04
N PHE A 9 -13.25 -20.01 3.97
CA PHE A 9 -12.72 -20.13 5.33
C PHE A 9 -11.40 -20.91 5.39
N ARG A 10 -11.23 -21.97 4.60
CA ARG A 10 -10.00 -22.77 4.59
C ARG A 10 -8.72 -21.94 4.32
N PRO A 11 -8.61 -21.15 3.24
CA PRO A 11 -7.40 -20.37 2.99
C PRO A 11 -7.19 -19.27 4.04
N VAL A 12 -8.25 -18.64 4.54
CA VAL A 12 -8.16 -17.61 5.59
C VAL A 12 -7.66 -18.21 6.91
N MET A 13 -8.18 -19.37 7.30
CA MET A 13 -7.73 -20.10 8.50
C MET A 13 -6.26 -20.47 8.39
N ILE A 14 -5.83 -21.07 7.26
CA ILE A 14 -4.43 -21.45 7.04
C ILE A 14 -3.51 -20.21 7.09
N TRP A 15 -3.94 -19.10 6.51
CA TRP A 15 -3.21 -17.83 6.56
C TRP A 15 -3.11 -17.29 8.00
N ALA A 16 -4.23 -17.28 8.73
CA ALA A 16 -4.28 -16.81 10.12
C ALA A 16 -3.45 -17.68 11.06
N THR A 17 -3.45 -19.00 10.86
CA THR A 17 -2.62 -19.94 11.62
C THR A 17 -1.13 -19.70 11.36
N ARG A 18 -0.71 -19.56 10.09
CA ARG A 18 0.69 -19.23 9.75
C ARG A 18 1.12 -17.90 10.36
N TRP A 19 0.25 -16.90 10.31
CA TRP A 19 0.50 -15.60 10.91
C TRP A 19 0.62 -15.69 12.45
N SER A 20 -0.25 -16.46 13.11
CA SER A 20 -0.21 -16.70 14.55
C SER A 20 1.09 -17.41 14.97
N PHE A 21 1.55 -18.41 14.20
CA PHE A 21 2.83 -19.08 14.44
C PHE A 21 4.04 -18.18 14.18
N ASP A 22 4.03 -17.35 13.14
CA ASP A 22 5.10 -16.36 12.89
C ASP A 22 5.23 -15.38 14.07
N ARG A 23 4.09 -14.96 14.64
CA ARG A 23 4.05 -14.12 15.85
C ARG A 23 4.61 -14.84 17.08
N LEU A 24 4.24 -16.09 17.32
CA LEU A 24 4.79 -16.90 18.43
C LEU A 24 6.30 -17.10 18.27
N ARG A 25 6.74 -17.37 17.05
CA ARG A 25 8.15 -17.49 16.71
C ARG A 25 8.92 -16.21 17.01
N ASN A 26 8.41 -15.04 16.60
CA ASN A 26 9.04 -13.76 16.90
C ASN A 26 9.11 -13.46 18.40
N TRP A 27 8.12 -13.89 19.19
CA TRP A 27 8.17 -13.76 20.65
C TRP A 27 9.24 -14.66 21.27
N ILE A 28 9.33 -15.92 20.84
CA ILE A 28 10.31 -16.89 21.36
C ILE A 28 11.74 -16.53 20.93
N GLU A 29 11.95 -16.14 19.67
CA GLU A 29 13.29 -15.86 19.11
C GLU A 29 13.81 -14.46 19.49
N GLN A 30 12.95 -13.44 19.53
CA GLN A 30 13.35 -12.04 19.65
C GLN A 30 12.87 -11.38 20.95
N GLY A 31 12.08 -12.09 21.78
CA GLY A 31 11.54 -11.55 23.03
C GLY A 31 10.48 -10.46 22.83
N THR A 32 9.99 -10.24 21.60
CA THR A 32 9.02 -9.18 21.32
C THR A 32 7.62 -9.58 21.82
N PRO A 33 7.00 -8.81 22.73
CA PRO A 33 5.71 -9.19 23.28
C PRO A 33 4.64 -9.25 22.18
N PRO A 34 3.76 -10.26 22.21
CA PRO A 34 2.87 -10.55 21.09
C PRO A 34 1.91 -9.38 20.81
N GLU A 35 1.53 -8.61 21.82
CA GLU A 35 0.69 -7.41 21.66
C GLU A 35 1.31 -6.35 20.75
N THR A 36 2.63 -6.15 20.82
CA THR A 36 3.32 -5.14 20.01
C THR A 36 3.31 -5.53 18.53
N SER A 37 3.56 -6.81 18.20
CA SER A 37 3.51 -7.29 16.81
C SER A 37 2.10 -7.16 16.21
N LEU A 38 1.05 -7.38 17.02
CA LEU A 38 -0.33 -7.18 16.57
C LEU A 38 -0.62 -5.69 16.33
N ARG A 39 -0.26 -4.81 17.26
CA ARG A 39 -0.45 -3.35 17.13
C ARG A 39 0.24 -2.81 15.88
N VAL A 40 1.48 -3.23 15.63
CA VAL A 40 2.25 -2.86 14.43
C VAL A 40 1.58 -3.37 13.15
N TRP A 41 1.10 -4.62 13.15
CA TRP A 41 0.39 -5.18 12.01
C TRP A 41 -0.92 -4.43 11.72
N ILE A 42 -1.74 -4.14 12.75
CA ILE A 42 -2.98 -3.39 12.61
C ILE A 42 -2.71 -1.97 12.11
N ALA A 43 -1.74 -1.27 12.69
CA ALA A 43 -1.38 0.10 12.29
C ALA A 43 -0.95 0.14 10.81
N LYS A 44 -0.08 -0.79 10.39
CA LYS A 44 0.34 -0.91 8.99
C LYS A 44 -0.84 -1.23 8.08
N ALA A 45 -1.67 -2.19 8.45
CA ALA A 45 -2.84 -2.60 7.65
C ALA A 45 -3.85 -1.46 7.49
N ALA A 46 -4.12 -0.72 8.57
CA ALA A 46 -4.99 0.45 8.54
C ALA A 46 -4.44 1.57 7.65
N ALA A 47 -3.16 1.93 7.81
CA ALA A 47 -2.50 2.95 6.99
C ALA A 47 -2.48 2.57 5.50
N ARG A 48 -2.14 1.31 5.19
CA ARG A 48 -2.15 0.77 3.82
C ARG A 48 -3.55 0.79 3.21
N SER A 49 -4.56 0.41 3.99
CA SER A 49 -5.95 0.37 3.52
C SER A 49 -6.48 1.77 3.26
N ALA A 50 -6.21 2.73 4.15
CA ALA A 50 -6.57 4.13 3.96
C ALA A 50 -5.92 4.71 2.69
N LEU A 51 -4.61 4.51 2.52
CA LEU A 51 -3.88 4.97 1.34
C LEU A 51 -4.44 4.35 0.05
N GLY A 52 -4.71 3.04 0.04
CA GLY A 52 -5.25 2.34 -1.12
C GLY A 52 -6.68 2.77 -1.48
N LEU A 53 -7.55 2.97 -0.49
CA LEU A 53 -8.92 3.44 -0.70
C LEU A 53 -8.95 4.86 -1.27
N VAL A 54 -8.13 5.76 -0.75
CA VAL A 54 -8.05 7.13 -1.26
C VAL A 54 -7.51 7.14 -2.68
N PHE A 55 -6.44 6.39 -2.98
CA PHE A 55 -5.92 6.28 -4.36
C PHE A 55 -6.95 5.71 -5.34
N ALA A 56 -7.71 4.69 -4.93
CA ALA A 56 -8.77 4.13 -5.77
C ALA A 56 -9.91 5.15 -5.99
N TYR A 57 -10.28 5.92 -4.96
CA TYR A 57 -11.31 6.94 -5.06
C TYR A 57 -10.88 8.10 -5.97
N GLU A 58 -9.67 8.64 -5.76
CA GLU A 58 -9.11 9.75 -6.56
C GLU A 58 -8.81 9.32 -8.00
N GLY A 59 -8.41 8.08 -8.24
CA GLY A 59 -8.21 7.58 -9.60
C GLY A 59 -9.51 7.34 -10.36
N LEU A 60 -10.61 7.05 -9.65
CA LEU A 60 -11.89 6.69 -10.27
C LEU A 60 -12.83 7.89 -10.42
N VAL A 61 -13.04 8.65 -9.35
CA VAL A 61 -14.10 9.67 -9.29
C VAL A 61 -13.75 10.90 -10.14
N PRO A 62 -12.70 11.67 -9.83
CA PRO A 62 -12.40 12.86 -10.61
C PRO A 62 -11.87 12.52 -12.02
N LYS A 63 -11.06 11.46 -12.16
CA LYS A 63 -10.35 11.16 -13.41
C LYS A 63 -11.09 10.30 -14.44
N ILE A 64 -12.13 9.57 -14.04
CA ILE A 64 -12.89 8.70 -14.95
C ILE A 64 -14.38 9.05 -14.97
N LEU A 65 -15.00 9.26 -13.80
CA LEU A 65 -16.44 9.45 -13.71
C LEU A 65 -16.89 10.90 -13.90
N ALA A 66 -16.18 11.87 -13.32
CA ALA A 66 -16.65 13.25 -13.24
C ALA A 66 -15.93 14.24 -14.17
N LEU A 67 -14.79 13.86 -14.77
CA LEU A 67 -13.86 14.70 -15.56
C LEU A 67 -14.14 16.21 -15.44
N PRO A 68 -13.84 16.83 -14.28
CA PRO A 68 -14.08 18.25 -14.09
C PRO A 68 -13.28 19.07 -15.13
N LYS A 69 -13.87 20.17 -15.61
CA LYS A 69 -13.22 21.06 -16.58
C LYS A 69 -11.91 21.64 -16.03
N ASP A 70 -11.81 21.78 -14.72
CA ASP A 70 -10.64 22.32 -14.04
C ASP A 70 -9.41 21.40 -14.16
N GLU A 71 -9.61 20.07 -14.14
CA GLU A 71 -8.52 19.10 -14.39
C GLU A 71 -8.05 19.10 -15.84
N LEU A 72 -8.97 19.29 -16.80
CA LEU A 72 -8.61 19.41 -18.21
C LEU A 72 -7.76 20.66 -18.46
N LEU A 73 -8.10 21.78 -17.82
CA LEU A 73 -7.33 23.02 -17.89
C LEU A 73 -5.94 22.87 -17.23
N LEU A 74 -5.84 22.15 -16.12
CA LEU A 74 -4.54 21.83 -15.50
C LEU A 74 -3.64 21.03 -16.45
N VAL A 75 -4.19 20.02 -17.12
CA VAL A 75 -3.41 19.22 -18.09
C VAL A 75 -3.02 20.03 -19.32
N GLU A 76 -3.94 20.85 -19.84
CA GLU A 76 -3.67 21.75 -20.96
C GLU A 76 -2.58 22.77 -20.62
N GLN A 77 -2.62 23.36 -19.42
CA GLN A 77 -1.61 24.29 -18.91
C GLN A 77 -0.26 23.61 -18.64
N SER A 78 -0.28 22.37 -18.13
CA SER A 78 0.93 21.59 -17.85
C SER A 78 1.71 21.20 -19.10
N LYS A 79 1.06 21.20 -20.28
CA LYS A 79 1.55 20.62 -21.55
C LYS A 79 2.03 19.16 -21.45
N LEU A 80 1.74 18.45 -20.36
CA LEU A 80 2.09 17.05 -20.14
C LEU A 80 1.01 16.11 -20.71
N TYR A 81 0.61 16.29 -21.97
CA TYR A 81 -0.29 15.37 -22.65
C TYR A 81 0.41 14.73 -23.86
N VAL A 82 0.24 13.41 -23.99
CA VAL A 82 0.90 12.63 -25.06
C VAL A 82 0.00 12.52 -26.29
N TRP A 83 -1.32 12.55 -26.12
CA TRP A 83 -2.30 12.36 -27.20
C TRP A 83 -3.46 13.33 -27.12
N THR A 84 -4.21 13.29 -26.02
CA THR A 84 -5.34 14.18 -25.74
C THR A 84 -5.43 14.34 -24.22
N PRO A 85 -5.80 15.52 -23.69
CA PRO A 85 -5.92 15.73 -22.24
C PRO A 85 -6.78 14.66 -21.55
N ASN A 86 -7.92 14.29 -22.13
CA ASN A 86 -8.83 13.27 -21.61
C ASN A 86 -8.19 11.87 -21.51
N VAL A 87 -7.46 11.45 -22.55
CA VAL A 87 -6.82 10.12 -22.58
C VAL A 87 -5.68 10.05 -21.56
N THR A 88 -4.92 11.14 -21.44
CA THR A 88 -3.82 11.22 -20.48
C THR A 88 -4.34 11.16 -19.04
N LEU A 89 -5.43 11.88 -18.72
CA LEU A 89 -6.12 11.80 -17.43
C LEU A 89 -6.69 10.40 -17.16
N GLY A 90 -7.29 9.76 -18.17
CA GLY A 90 -7.81 8.40 -18.04
C GLY A 90 -6.71 7.36 -17.73
N ILE A 91 -5.54 7.46 -18.38
CA ILE A 91 -4.39 6.60 -18.10
C ILE A 91 -3.85 6.86 -16.69
N LEU A 92 -3.76 8.14 -16.29
CA LEU A 92 -3.30 8.53 -14.95
C LEU A 92 -4.24 7.98 -13.87
N GLY A 93 -5.55 8.13 -14.05
CA GLY A 93 -6.58 7.61 -13.14
C GLY A 93 -6.58 6.08 -13.07
N ALA A 94 -6.44 5.40 -14.22
CA ALA A 94 -6.28 3.94 -14.23
C ALA A 94 -5.03 3.50 -13.47
N GLY A 95 -3.91 4.22 -13.62
CA GLY A 95 -2.69 3.97 -12.86
C GLY A 95 -2.87 4.11 -11.35
N GLU A 96 -3.60 5.13 -10.90
CA GLU A 96 -3.91 5.34 -9.48
C GLU A 96 -4.84 4.27 -8.92
N ILE A 97 -5.85 3.83 -9.67
CA ILE A 97 -6.72 2.73 -9.28
C ILE A 97 -5.91 1.44 -9.14
N LEU A 98 -5.06 1.12 -10.11
CA LEU A 98 -4.20 -0.06 -10.05
C LEU A 98 -3.27 0.01 -8.84
N LEU A 99 -2.65 1.16 -8.60
CA LEU A 99 -1.79 1.37 -7.43
C LEU A 99 -2.57 1.21 -6.12
N GLY A 100 -3.78 1.76 -6.03
CA GLY A 100 -4.68 1.64 -4.89
C GLY A 100 -5.09 0.19 -4.63
N LEU A 101 -5.41 -0.57 -5.68
CA LEU A 101 -5.73 -2.00 -5.60
C LEU A 101 -4.52 -2.84 -5.17
N CYS A 102 -3.33 -2.57 -5.73
CA CYS A 102 -2.09 -3.22 -5.31
C CYS A 102 -1.79 -2.97 -3.83
N LEU A 103 -2.02 -1.73 -3.36
CA LEU A 103 -1.94 -1.38 -1.95
C LEU A 103 -2.95 -2.19 -1.14
N LEU A 104 -4.21 -2.31 -1.54
CA LEU A 104 -5.25 -3.06 -0.81
C LEU A 104 -4.96 -4.57 -0.73
N VAL A 105 -4.42 -5.16 -1.79
CA VAL A 105 -3.99 -6.57 -1.81
C VAL A 105 -2.73 -6.79 -0.94
N GLY A 106 -1.94 -5.74 -0.70
CA GLY A 106 -0.68 -5.84 0.03
C GLY A 106 0.45 -6.45 -0.81
N TRP A 107 0.38 -6.31 -2.14
CA TRP A 107 1.43 -6.78 -3.04
C TRP A 107 2.62 -5.83 -2.97
N ALA A 108 3.82 -6.35 -2.68
CA ALA A 108 5.06 -5.58 -2.56
C ALA A 108 4.90 -4.25 -1.76
N GLU A 109 4.30 -4.34 -0.57
CA GLU A 109 3.79 -3.20 0.22
C GLU A 109 4.75 -1.99 0.30
N LYS A 110 6.06 -2.24 0.45
CA LYS A 110 7.09 -1.19 0.53
C LYS A 110 7.25 -0.44 -0.80
N LEU A 111 7.27 -1.15 -1.92
CA LEU A 111 7.38 -0.55 -3.25
C LEU A 111 6.12 0.22 -3.61
N THR A 112 4.93 -0.37 -3.37
CA THR A 112 3.66 0.28 -3.68
C THR A 112 3.41 1.52 -2.82
N ALA A 113 3.75 1.48 -1.53
CA ALA A 113 3.64 2.65 -0.65
C ALA A 113 4.67 3.74 -0.99
N GLY A 114 5.90 3.35 -1.36
CA GLY A 114 6.90 4.29 -1.84
C GLY A 114 6.48 4.98 -3.13
N LEU A 115 5.98 4.21 -4.11
CA LEU A 115 5.46 4.74 -5.36
C LEU A 115 4.26 5.66 -5.12
N ALA A 116 3.32 5.28 -4.23
CA ALA A 116 2.20 6.13 -3.84
C ALA A 116 2.67 7.48 -3.27
N GLY A 117 3.66 7.46 -2.36
CA GLY A 117 4.23 8.67 -1.79
C GLY A 117 4.87 9.57 -2.85
N VAL A 118 5.62 8.99 -3.79
CA VAL A 118 6.21 9.73 -4.92
C VAL A 118 5.13 10.34 -5.80
N VAL A 119 4.06 9.60 -6.11
CA VAL A 119 2.93 10.12 -6.90
C VAL A 119 2.24 11.27 -6.18
N VAL A 120 1.96 11.16 -4.87
CA VAL A 120 1.37 12.25 -4.07
C VAL A 120 2.26 13.50 -4.12
N ILE A 121 3.57 13.36 -3.93
CA ILE A 121 4.50 14.49 -3.98
C ILE A 121 4.54 15.10 -5.38
N ALA A 122 4.66 14.28 -6.42
CA ALA A 122 4.74 14.75 -7.80
C ALA A 122 3.48 15.53 -8.20
N LEU A 123 2.29 15.01 -7.88
CA LEU A 123 1.02 15.68 -8.15
C LEU A 123 0.86 16.95 -7.31
N ALA A 124 1.23 16.93 -6.03
CA ALA A 124 1.18 18.11 -5.17
C ALA A 124 2.08 19.24 -5.69
N VAL A 125 3.31 18.92 -6.13
CA VAL A 125 4.24 19.89 -6.73
C VAL A 125 3.71 20.42 -8.05
N LEU A 126 3.12 19.57 -8.89
CA LEU A 126 2.52 19.97 -10.16
C LEU A 126 1.37 20.96 -9.93
N VAL A 127 0.43 20.64 -9.03
CA VAL A 127 -0.70 21.52 -8.70
C VAL A 127 -0.20 22.82 -8.06
N ALA A 128 0.81 22.76 -7.17
CA ALA A 128 1.39 23.96 -6.57
C ALA A 128 2.04 24.90 -7.60
N SER A 129 2.58 24.34 -8.69
CA SER A 129 3.23 25.09 -9.76
C SER A 129 2.24 25.71 -10.75
N LEU A 130 1.04 25.13 -10.90
CA LEU A 130 0.03 25.59 -11.86
C LEU A 130 -1.07 26.43 -11.21
N GLN A 131 -1.57 26.01 -10.05
CA GLN A 131 -2.70 26.61 -9.35
C GLN A 131 -2.53 26.49 -7.82
N PRO A 132 -1.73 27.37 -7.18
CA PRO A 132 -1.44 27.30 -5.75
C PRO A 132 -2.70 27.49 -4.88
N GLU A 133 -3.74 28.13 -5.40
CA GLU A 133 -5.00 28.38 -4.70
C GLU A 133 -5.77 27.08 -4.40
N VAL A 134 -5.73 26.09 -5.31
CA VAL A 134 -6.35 24.77 -5.10
C VAL A 134 -5.63 23.99 -4.00
N LEU A 135 -4.32 24.21 -3.84
CA LEU A 135 -3.55 23.60 -2.76
C LEU A 135 -3.85 24.23 -1.40
N ALA A 136 -4.15 25.52 -1.38
CA ALA A 136 -4.45 26.31 -0.19
C ALA A 136 -5.87 26.08 0.36
N ASP A 137 -6.70 25.29 -0.31
CA ASP A 137 -8.03 24.97 0.17
C ASP A 137 -7.94 24.22 1.53
N PRO A 138 -8.48 24.82 2.62
CA PRO A 138 -8.31 24.32 3.97
C PRO A 138 -8.93 22.94 4.19
N LEU A 139 -9.87 22.52 3.33
CA LEU A 139 -10.59 21.26 3.49
C LEU A 139 -9.92 20.06 2.81
N GLY A 140 -8.90 20.24 1.95
CA GLY A 140 -8.42 19.08 1.21
C GLY A 140 -7.08 19.10 0.50
N GLY A 141 -6.45 20.26 0.21
CA GLY A 141 -5.22 20.27 -0.59
C GLY A 141 -4.01 19.72 0.19
N ILE A 142 -3.47 20.56 1.07
CA ILE A 142 -2.28 20.24 1.86
C ILE A 142 -2.59 19.20 2.95
N SER A 143 -3.73 19.34 3.63
CA SER A 143 -4.11 18.47 4.77
C SER A 143 -4.24 17.00 4.35
N LYS A 144 -4.92 16.72 3.24
CA LYS A 144 -5.08 15.36 2.69
C LYS A 144 -3.73 14.79 2.27
N ASN A 145 -2.93 15.53 1.51
CA ASN A 145 -1.64 15.06 1.02
C ASN A 145 -0.66 14.75 2.17
N ALA A 146 -0.64 15.58 3.21
CA ALA A 146 0.15 15.33 4.41
C ALA A 146 -0.28 14.03 5.13
N ALA A 147 -1.60 13.79 5.26
CA ALA A 147 -2.13 12.57 5.85
C ALA A 147 -1.78 11.32 5.02
N LEU A 148 -1.85 11.41 3.68
CA LEU A 148 -1.48 10.31 2.79
C LEU A 148 0.02 10.01 2.85
N LEU A 149 0.87 11.04 2.91
CA LEU A 149 2.32 10.86 3.08
C LEU A 149 2.66 10.25 4.45
N ALA A 150 1.96 10.64 5.51
CA ALA A 150 2.12 10.01 6.82
C ALA A 150 1.73 8.53 6.77
N CYS A 151 0.62 8.18 6.10
CA CYS A 151 0.23 6.78 5.91
C CYS A 151 1.27 6.00 5.10
N ALA A 152 1.78 6.57 4.01
CA ALA A 152 2.83 5.96 3.20
C ALA A 152 4.10 5.72 4.02
N LEU A 153 4.52 6.70 4.83
CA LEU A 153 5.67 6.59 5.72
C LEU A 153 5.48 5.48 6.76
N VAL A 154 4.31 5.41 7.39
CA VAL A 154 3.98 4.33 8.34
C VAL A 154 4.10 2.96 7.68
N VAL A 155 3.61 2.80 6.45
CA VAL A 155 3.72 1.53 5.72
C VAL A 155 5.18 1.20 5.39
N LEU A 156 5.97 2.18 4.96
CA LEU A 156 7.40 2.01 4.66
C LEU A 156 8.19 1.59 5.90
N LEU A 157 7.99 2.27 7.03
CA LEU A 157 8.70 2.01 8.29
C LEU A 157 8.31 0.66 8.92
N LEU A 158 7.02 0.27 8.82
CA LEU A 158 6.52 -0.95 9.45
C LEU A 158 6.57 -2.18 8.52
N SER A 159 6.97 -2.01 7.26
CA SER A 159 7.03 -3.10 6.27
C SER A 159 7.96 -4.25 6.71
N ASP A 160 9.09 -3.92 7.33
CA ASP A 160 10.10 -4.90 7.75
C ASP A 160 9.75 -5.56 9.10
N ALA A 161 9.16 -4.79 10.02
CA ALA A 161 8.84 -5.20 11.40
C ALA A 161 7.52 -5.99 11.55
N SER A 162 6.64 -5.97 10.55
CA SER A 162 5.32 -6.59 10.65
C SER A 162 5.36 -8.10 10.39
N PRO A 163 4.70 -8.92 11.23
CA PRO A 163 4.59 -10.37 11.02
C PRO A 163 3.86 -10.69 9.71
N SER A 164 4.37 -11.69 8.97
CA SER A 164 3.85 -12.05 7.65
C SER A 164 3.75 -13.56 7.50
N ALA A 165 2.57 -14.06 7.11
CA ALA A 165 2.30 -15.48 6.91
C ALA A 165 3.25 -16.15 5.89
N GLY A 166 3.89 -15.37 5.01
CA GLY A 166 4.87 -15.86 4.05
C GLY A 166 6.27 -16.10 4.63
N ARG A 167 6.57 -15.54 5.81
CA ARG A 167 7.89 -15.60 6.46
C ARG A 167 8.03 -16.82 7.37
N ALA A 168 6.90 -17.42 7.79
CA ALA A 168 6.81 -18.76 8.37
C ALA A 168 7.02 -19.88 7.33
N ARG A 169 8.04 -19.77 6.48
CA ARG A 169 8.52 -20.94 5.73
C ARG A 169 9.29 -21.80 6.72
N PRO A 170 9.04 -23.13 6.79
CA PRO A 170 9.93 -24.01 7.51
C PRO A 170 11.31 -23.80 6.90
N GLY A 171 12.26 -23.34 7.70
CA GLY A 171 13.65 -23.24 7.29
C GLY A 171 14.02 -24.59 6.70
N LYS A 172 14.57 -24.61 5.48
CA LYS A 172 15.20 -25.83 4.99
C LYS A 172 16.23 -26.18 6.05
N ALA A 173 16.00 -27.25 6.81
CA ALA A 173 16.97 -27.78 7.74
C ALA A 173 18.26 -27.92 6.94
N CYS A 174 19.26 -27.13 7.28
CA CYS A 174 20.57 -27.24 6.68
C CYS A 174 21.02 -28.66 7.01
N GLY A 175 21.02 -29.53 6.00
CA GLY A 175 21.38 -30.93 6.15
C GLY A 175 22.73 -30.96 6.85
N GLY A 176 22.74 -31.50 8.07
CA GLY A 176 23.92 -31.67 8.88
C GLY A 176 24.95 -32.43 8.07
N ARG A 177 25.96 -31.71 7.58
CA ARG A 177 27.16 -32.33 7.07
C ARG A 177 27.95 -32.73 8.30
N SER A 178 27.71 -33.96 8.74
CA SER A 178 28.56 -34.66 9.70
C SER A 178 29.94 -34.77 9.04
N ALA A 179 30.82 -33.82 9.33
CA ALA A 179 32.23 -33.96 9.03
C ALA A 179 32.80 -34.89 10.10
N GLY A 180 33.10 -36.11 9.66
CA GLY A 180 33.69 -37.15 10.48
C GLY A 180 34.93 -36.65 11.20
N VAL A 181 34.91 -36.86 12.51
CA VAL A 181 36.09 -37.24 13.29
C VAL A 181 36.68 -38.50 12.65
N ILE A 182 38.00 -38.71 12.81
CA ILE A 182 38.89 -39.77 12.27
C ILE A 182 39.56 -39.24 10.98
N GLN A 183 40.81 -38.77 10.98
CA GLN A 183 42.04 -39.39 11.46
C GLN A 183 43.16 -38.36 11.65
#